data_AF-A0A848XJ43-F1
#
_entry.id   AF-A0A848XJ43-F1
#
_cell.length_a   1.000
_cell.length_b   1.000
_cell.length_c   1.000
_cell.angle_alpha   90.00
_cell.angle_beta   90.00
_cell.angle_gamma   90.00
#
_symmetry.space_group_name_H-M   'P 1'
#
loop_
_entity.id
_entity.type
_entity.pdbx_description
1 polymer ?
#
loop_
_entity_poly.entity_id
_entity_poly.type
_entity_poly.pdbx_seq_one_letter_code
_entity_poly.pdbx_strand_id
1 'polypeptide(L)'
;RRFRREYRDLAWEAARGGGPGEIRTDGDFIYYETLSKWSRSGAFDHEPGLPGVTPEMDPQTFNGSVWALAMEIFNLDATDPASSPGYGAAVAYYEDRAYGPEFLWDWGLSPGSQSRFTELIGESDRGFRSARQALGLLLANHLVSALDGFVTARVHAVANSRFLIEARVPVGR
;
A
#
# COMPACT_ATOMS: atom_id res chain seq x y z
N ARG A 1 2.33 -0.42 14.13
CA ARG A 1 3.41 0.61 14.01
C ARG A 1 4.81 -0.01 14.02
N ARG A 2 5.08 -1.01 14.89
CA ARG A 2 6.35 -1.74 14.95
C ARG A 2 6.73 -2.46 13.64
N PHE A 3 5.90 -3.37 13.14
CA PHE A 3 6.17 -4.09 11.88
C PHE A 3 6.41 -3.18 10.68
N ARG A 4 5.69 -2.05 10.61
CA ARG A 4 5.90 -1.03 9.57
C ARG A 4 7.30 -0.42 9.61
N ARG A 5 7.88 -0.25 10.79
CA ARG A 5 9.26 0.23 10.90
C ARG A 5 10.23 -0.89 10.52
N GLU A 6 10.02 -2.08 11.07
CA GLU A 6 10.91 -3.23 10.89
C GLU A 6 11.07 -3.65 9.42
N TYR A 7 9.98 -3.75 8.63
CA TYR A 7 10.16 -4.12 7.22
C TYR A 7 10.88 -3.03 6.43
N ARG A 8 10.68 -1.74 6.78
CA ARG A 8 11.33 -0.63 6.07
C ARG A 8 12.81 -0.56 6.37
N ASP A 9 13.17 -0.79 7.63
CA ASP A 9 14.55 -0.85 8.09
C ASP A 9 15.26 -2.02 7.41
N LEU A 10 14.64 -3.21 7.39
CA LEU A 10 15.18 -4.39 6.70
C LEU A 10 15.39 -4.16 5.20
N ALA A 11 14.42 -3.54 4.51
CA ALA A 11 14.58 -3.20 3.09
C ALA A 11 15.72 -2.20 2.84
N TRP A 12 15.83 -1.17 3.69
CA TRP A 12 16.90 -0.18 3.60
C TRP A 12 18.29 -0.82 3.72
N GLU A 13 18.47 -1.66 4.75
CA GLU A 13 19.75 -2.27 5.08
C GLU A 13 20.14 -3.40 4.11
N ALA A 14 19.20 -4.28 3.77
CA ALA A 14 19.52 -5.54 3.09
C ALA A 14 19.29 -5.52 1.57
N ALA A 15 18.43 -4.63 1.06
CA ALA A 15 18.06 -4.62 -0.36
C ALA A 15 18.52 -3.35 -1.07
N ARG A 16 18.47 -2.20 -0.41
CA ARG A 16 18.75 -0.90 -1.04
C ARG A 16 20.21 -0.46 -0.90
N GLY A 17 21.02 -1.24 -0.18
CA GLY A 17 22.43 -0.92 0.05
C GLY A 17 22.65 0.30 0.96
N GLY A 18 21.62 0.71 1.71
CA GLY A 18 21.60 1.91 2.53
C GLY A 18 22.72 1.97 3.57
N GLY A 19 23.83 2.61 3.21
CA GLY A 19 25.03 2.70 4.03
C GLY A 19 25.06 3.94 4.94
N PRO A 20 26.02 4.02 5.88
CA PRO A 20 26.22 5.21 6.70
C PRO A 20 26.47 6.45 5.84
N GLY A 21 25.62 7.46 5.97
CA GLY A 21 25.74 8.74 5.25
C GLY A 21 24.79 8.91 4.06
N GLU A 22 24.09 7.86 3.64
CA GLU A 22 23.02 7.99 2.63
C GLU A 22 21.74 8.54 3.26
N ILE A 23 21.08 9.44 2.53
CA ILE A 23 19.80 10.01 2.97
C ILE A 23 18.71 8.98 2.68
N ARG A 24 18.11 8.45 3.76
CA ARG A 24 17.00 7.51 3.66
C ARG A 24 15.73 8.16 3.13
N THR A 25 15.29 7.68 1.98
CA THR A 25 13.98 8.00 1.39
C THR A 25 13.05 6.78 1.47
N ASP A 26 12.03 6.87 2.32
CA ASP A 26 11.01 5.81 2.45
C ASP A 26 9.92 5.98 1.38
N GLY A 27 9.54 4.88 0.72
CA GLY A 27 8.41 4.86 -0.20
C GLY A 27 7.05 4.73 0.51
N ASP A 28 5.99 4.71 -0.29
CA ASP A 28 4.65 4.38 0.20
C ASP A 28 4.50 2.85 0.41
N PHE A 29 3.30 2.38 0.74
CA PHE A 29 3.09 0.93 0.94
C PHE A 29 3.22 0.12 -0.35
N ILE A 30 2.79 0.68 -1.49
CA ILE A 30 2.83 0.00 -2.79
C ILE A 30 4.28 -0.29 -3.19
N TYR A 31 5.19 0.64 -2.93
CA TYR A 31 6.62 0.41 -3.09
C TYR A 31 7.09 -0.85 -2.36
N TYR A 32 6.81 -0.96 -1.06
CA TYR A 32 7.24 -2.11 -0.27
C TYR A 32 6.52 -3.41 -0.66
N GLU A 33 5.27 -3.35 -1.12
CA GLU A 33 4.61 -4.51 -1.72
C GLU A 33 5.35 -4.98 -2.99
N THR A 34 5.79 -4.06 -3.84
CA THR A 34 6.58 -4.40 -5.03
C THR A 34 7.90 -5.06 -4.65
N LEU A 35 8.62 -4.52 -3.65
CA LEU A 35 9.86 -5.12 -3.14
C LEU A 35 9.69 -6.57 -2.67
N SER A 36 8.51 -6.95 -2.17
CA SER A 36 8.24 -8.32 -1.73
C SER A 36 8.01 -9.30 -2.87
N LYS A 37 7.63 -8.80 -4.06
CA LYS A 37 7.28 -9.61 -5.24
C LYS A 37 8.45 -9.79 -6.21
N TRP A 38 9.42 -8.87 -6.18
CA TRP A 38 10.52 -8.81 -7.14
C TRP A 38 11.86 -8.92 -6.43
N SER A 39 12.72 -9.83 -6.91
CA SER A 39 14.08 -10.02 -6.36
C SER A 39 14.97 -8.79 -6.55
N ARG A 40 14.73 -7.99 -7.59
CA ARG A 40 15.47 -6.75 -7.85
C ARG A 40 14.65 -5.76 -8.66
N SER A 41 14.96 -4.47 -8.53
CA SER A 41 14.38 -3.41 -9.34
C SER A 41 14.89 -3.45 -10.78
N GLY A 42 16.15 -3.83 -10.99
CA GLY A 42 16.87 -3.49 -12.23
C GLY A 42 17.32 -2.03 -12.22
N ALA A 43 18.05 -1.61 -13.25
CA ALA A 43 18.46 -0.22 -13.41
C ALA A 43 17.27 0.68 -13.75
N PHE A 44 17.29 1.95 -13.35
CA PHE A 44 16.39 2.95 -13.94
C PHE A 44 16.96 3.42 -15.28
N ASP A 45 18.24 3.78 -15.27
CA ASP A 45 19.02 4.16 -16.43
C ASP A 45 20.27 3.28 -16.48
N HIS A 46 20.39 2.47 -17.53
CA HIS A 46 21.52 1.57 -17.73
C HIS A 46 22.78 2.34 -18.19
N GLU A 47 22.61 3.50 -18.83
CA GLU A 47 23.70 4.31 -19.37
C GLU A 47 23.55 5.80 -18.98
N PRO A 48 23.72 6.16 -17.69
CA PRO A 48 23.51 7.51 -17.18
C PRO A 48 24.47 8.58 -17.72
N GLY A 49 25.43 8.20 -18.56
CA GLY A 49 26.31 9.12 -19.28
C GLY A 49 25.75 9.58 -20.64
N LEU A 50 24.67 8.97 -21.13
CA LEU A 50 24.03 9.35 -22.38
C LEU A 50 22.89 10.36 -22.15
N PRO A 51 22.55 11.18 -23.16
CA PRO A 51 21.35 12.01 -23.10
C PRO A 51 20.09 11.15 -23.06
N GLY A 52 19.25 11.37 -22.04
CA GLY A 52 18.00 10.64 -21.84
C GLY A 52 18.18 9.35 -21.04
N VAL A 53 17.06 8.73 -20.65
CA VAL A 53 17.05 7.48 -19.88
C VAL A 53 17.23 6.29 -20.82
N THR A 54 18.16 5.39 -20.50
CA THR A 54 18.31 4.10 -21.17
C THR A 54 17.61 3.01 -20.35
N PRO A 55 16.46 2.48 -20.80
CA PRO A 55 15.66 1.55 -20.00
C PRO A 55 16.37 0.23 -19.66
N GLU A 56 15.97 -0.39 -18.55
CA GLU A 56 16.38 -1.76 -18.20
C GLU A 56 15.82 -2.78 -19.20
N MET A 57 16.68 -3.68 -19.67
CA MET A 57 16.36 -4.64 -20.73
C MET A 57 16.04 -6.03 -20.19
N ASP A 58 16.39 -6.35 -18.95
CA ASP A 58 16.05 -7.65 -18.35
C ASP A 58 14.60 -7.66 -17.80
N PRO A 59 13.66 -8.37 -18.46
CA PRO A 59 12.26 -8.42 -18.05
C PRO A 59 12.04 -9.18 -16.73
N GLN A 60 13.06 -9.85 -16.17
CA GLN A 60 12.99 -10.48 -14.85
C GLN A 60 13.18 -9.49 -13.70
N THR A 61 13.46 -8.23 -14.00
CA THR A 61 13.49 -7.12 -13.04
C THR A 61 12.20 -6.32 -13.09
N PHE A 62 11.90 -5.58 -12.02
CA PHE A 62 10.70 -4.74 -12.02
C PHE A 62 10.74 -3.69 -13.14
N ASN A 63 11.81 -2.89 -13.22
CA ASN A 63 11.95 -1.84 -14.23
C ASN A 63 11.99 -2.45 -15.64
N GLY A 64 12.69 -3.56 -15.87
CA GLY A 64 12.68 -4.22 -17.17
C GLY A 64 11.32 -4.79 -17.56
N SER A 65 10.49 -5.21 -16.60
CA SER A 65 9.10 -5.60 -16.89
C SER A 65 8.22 -4.40 -17.30
N VAL A 66 8.48 -3.22 -16.74
CA VAL A 66 7.81 -1.96 -17.14
C VAL A 66 8.22 -1.60 -18.57
N TRP A 67 9.51 -1.75 -18.92
CA TRP A 67 9.99 -1.49 -20.27
C TRP A 67 9.43 -2.47 -21.30
N ALA A 68 9.42 -3.77 -20.99
CA ALA A 68 8.83 -4.80 -21.84
C ALA A 68 7.35 -4.51 -22.13
N LEU A 69 6.59 -4.07 -21.12
CA LEU A 69 5.20 -3.65 -21.29
C LEU A 69 5.07 -2.37 -22.15
N ALA A 70 5.96 -1.40 -21.97
CA ALA A 70 5.99 -0.19 -22.80
C ALA A 70 6.22 -0.55 -24.28
N MET A 71 7.17 -1.45 -24.56
CA MET A 71 7.41 -1.97 -25.90
C MET A 71 6.16 -2.59 -26.54
N GLU A 72 5.40 -3.37 -25.78
CA GLU A 72 4.15 -3.98 -26.25
C GLU A 72 3.07 -2.91 -26.53
N ILE A 73 2.82 -2.00 -25.59
CA ILE A 73 1.78 -0.97 -25.71
C ILE A 73 2.03 -0.05 -26.91
N PHE A 74 3.28 0.32 -27.15
CA PHE A 74 3.67 1.28 -28.19
C PHE A 74 4.18 0.64 -29.48
N ASN A 75 4.06 -0.69 -29.61
CA ASN A 75 4.44 -1.48 -30.78
C ASN A 75 5.88 -1.21 -31.24
N LEU A 76 6.82 -1.28 -30.30
CA LEU A 76 8.24 -1.14 -30.57
C LEU A 76 8.79 -2.37 -31.31
N ASP A 77 9.66 -2.15 -32.30
CA ASP A 77 10.49 -3.21 -32.87
C ASP A 77 11.50 -3.66 -31.80
N ALA A 78 11.46 -4.94 -31.43
CA ALA A 78 12.35 -5.48 -30.40
C ALA A 78 13.84 -5.46 -30.80
N THR A 79 14.14 -5.42 -32.10
CA THR A 79 15.52 -5.40 -32.62
C THR A 79 16.06 -3.98 -32.81
N ASP A 80 15.17 -3.01 -33.03
CA ASP A 80 15.52 -1.59 -33.13
C ASP A 80 14.42 -0.70 -32.53
N PRO A 81 14.27 -0.67 -31.19
CA PRO A 81 13.22 0.10 -30.54
C PRO A 81 13.32 1.60 -30.83
N ALA A 82 14.54 2.13 -30.95
CA ALA A 82 14.79 3.56 -31.09
C ALA A 82 14.30 4.15 -32.42
N SER A 83 14.22 3.34 -33.48
CA SER A 83 13.69 3.79 -34.78
C SER A 83 12.16 3.71 -34.88
N SER A 84 11.50 3.07 -33.91
CA SER A 84 10.06 2.89 -33.91
C SER A 84 9.34 4.21 -33.58
N PRO A 85 8.23 4.54 -34.27
CA PRO A 85 7.47 5.77 -34.01
C PRO A 85 6.98 5.93 -32.56
N GLY A 86 6.76 4.82 -31.85
CA GLY A 86 6.29 4.78 -30.47
C GLY A 86 7.37 5.01 -29.41
N TYR A 87 8.64 5.12 -29.79
CA TYR A 87 9.77 5.13 -28.85
C TYR A 87 9.68 6.22 -27.79
N GLY A 88 9.41 7.47 -28.18
CA GLY A 88 9.29 8.56 -27.22
C GLY A 88 8.17 8.36 -26.20
N ALA A 89 7.04 7.78 -26.63
CA ALA A 89 5.91 7.50 -25.73
C ALA A 89 6.20 6.33 -24.78
N ALA A 90 6.94 5.32 -25.26
CA ALA A 90 7.40 4.20 -24.44
C ALA A 90 8.39 4.66 -23.37
N VAL A 91 9.34 5.53 -23.71
CA VAL A 91 10.29 6.10 -22.75
C VAL A 91 9.54 6.92 -21.68
N ALA A 92 8.61 7.78 -22.07
CA ALA A 92 7.81 8.56 -21.12
C ALA A 92 6.97 7.66 -20.18
N TYR A 93 6.41 6.57 -20.71
CA TYR A 93 5.69 5.59 -19.90
C TYR A 93 6.59 4.89 -18.87
N TYR A 94 7.82 4.55 -19.29
CA TYR A 94 8.82 3.94 -18.45
C TYR A 94 9.28 4.89 -17.34
N GLU A 95 9.61 6.14 -17.66
CA GLU A 95 10.04 7.15 -16.68
C GLU A 95 8.98 7.42 -15.61
N ASP A 96 7.69 7.35 -15.96
CA ASP A 96 6.56 7.54 -15.04
C ASP A 96 6.33 6.34 -14.09
N ARG A 97 6.75 5.13 -14.48
CA ARG A 97 6.38 3.87 -13.77
C ARG A 97 7.54 3.08 -13.19
N ALA A 98 8.74 3.23 -13.75
CA ALA A 98 9.94 2.62 -13.23
C ALA A 98 10.36 3.31 -11.92
N TYR A 99 11.00 2.56 -11.03
CA TYR A 99 11.58 3.16 -9.83
C TYR A 99 12.91 3.80 -10.17
N GLY A 100 13.05 5.09 -9.81
CA GLY A 100 14.26 5.87 -9.97
C GLY A 100 15.41 5.46 -9.04
N PRO A 101 16.61 6.05 -9.22
CA PRO A 101 17.84 5.71 -8.50
C PRO A 101 17.69 5.65 -6.99
N GLU A 102 16.90 6.56 -6.42
CA GLU A 102 16.68 6.63 -4.98
C GLU A 102 15.88 5.46 -4.44
N PHE A 103 15.14 4.71 -5.27
CA PHE A 103 14.26 3.61 -4.86
C PHE A 103 14.73 2.23 -5.31
N LEU A 104 15.87 2.11 -5.99
CA LEU A 104 16.39 0.83 -6.48
C LEU A 104 16.66 -0.15 -5.34
N TRP A 105 16.51 -1.45 -5.61
CA TRP A 105 16.78 -2.52 -4.67
C TRP A 105 17.31 -3.78 -5.38
N ASP A 106 18.08 -4.58 -4.64
CA ASP A 106 18.52 -5.89 -5.04
C ASP A 106 18.62 -6.82 -3.81
N TRP A 107 17.80 -7.87 -3.77
CA TRP A 107 17.85 -8.90 -2.74
C TRP A 107 18.92 -9.97 -3.00
N GLY A 108 19.64 -9.92 -4.13
CA GLY A 108 20.55 -10.95 -4.60
C GLY A 108 21.69 -11.27 -3.62
N LEU A 109 22.12 -10.30 -2.83
CA LEU A 109 23.12 -10.49 -1.77
C LEU A 109 22.52 -10.97 -0.44
N SER A 110 21.19 -11.03 -0.31
CA SER A 110 20.48 -11.41 0.91
C SER A 110 19.11 -12.06 0.66
N PRO A 111 19.01 -13.20 -0.07
CA PRO A 111 17.70 -13.82 -0.37
C PRO A 111 16.89 -14.19 0.87
N GLY A 112 17.56 -14.57 1.97
CA GLY A 112 16.90 -14.85 3.26
C GLY A 112 16.20 -13.63 3.86
N SER A 113 16.72 -12.42 3.59
CA SER A 113 16.12 -11.16 4.04
C SER A 113 14.83 -10.86 3.29
N GLN A 114 14.70 -11.23 2.01
CA GLN A 114 13.47 -11.03 1.25
C GLN A 114 12.32 -11.85 1.83
N SER A 115 12.55 -13.12 2.16
CA SER A 115 11.53 -13.98 2.80
C SER A 115 11.07 -13.37 4.13
N ARG A 116 12.02 -12.92 4.96
CA ARG A 116 11.71 -12.27 6.24
C ARG A 116 10.95 -10.96 6.05
N PHE A 117 11.32 -10.17 5.04
CA PHE A 117 10.64 -8.93 4.67
C PHE A 117 9.18 -9.19 4.28
N THR A 118 8.93 -10.20 3.45
CA THR A 118 7.57 -10.61 3.04
C THR A 118 6.73 -11.04 4.24
N GLU A 119 7.30 -11.79 5.19
CA GLU A 119 6.62 -12.13 6.45
C GLU A 119 6.21 -10.88 7.24
N LEU A 120 7.13 -9.92 7.41
CA LEU A 120 6.88 -8.68 8.15
C LEU A 120 5.79 -7.82 7.50
N ILE A 121 5.74 -7.77 6.16
CA ILE A 121 4.63 -7.12 5.44
C ILE A 121 3.32 -7.85 5.72
N GLY A 122 3.30 -9.19 5.62
CA GLY A 122 2.12 -10.00 5.92
C GLY A 122 1.63 -9.84 7.37
N GLU A 123 2.53 -9.72 8.34
CA GLU A 123 2.22 -9.46 9.74
C GLU A 123 1.69 -8.03 9.96
N SER A 124 2.25 -7.04 9.25
CA SER A 124 1.74 -5.67 9.24
C SER A 124 0.28 -5.64 8.74
N ASP A 125 -0.04 -6.36 7.68
CA ASP A 125 -1.39 -6.40 7.08
C ASP A 125 -2.39 -7.18 7.91
N ARG A 126 -1.97 -8.30 8.51
CA ARG A 126 -2.80 -9.03 9.49
C ARG A 126 -3.07 -8.18 10.72
N GLY A 127 -2.06 -7.50 11.25
CA GLY A 127 -2.24 -6.55 12.36
C GLY A 127 -3.19 -5.41 12.02
N PHE A 128 -3.18 -4.92 10.77
CA PHE A 128 -4.10 -3.87 10.31
C PHE A 128 -5.54 -4.38 10.15
N ARG A 129 -5.74 -5.62 9.67
CA ARG A 129 -7.05 -6.28 9.63
C ARG A 129 -7.59 -6.59 11.03
N SER A 130 -6.77 -7.12 11.94
CA SER A 130 -7.18 -7.37 13.34
C SER A 130 -7.48 -6.07 14.10
N ALA A 131 -6.71 -5.00 13.88
CA ALA A 131 -6.98 -3.70 14.48
C ALA A 131 -8.29 -3.09 13.95
N ARG A 132 -8.59 -3.24 12.65
CA ARG A 132 -9.88 -2.84 12.06
C ARG A 132 -11.05 -3.70 12.52
N GLN A 133 -10.86 -5.02 12.68
CA GLN A 133 -11.89 -5.91 13.23
C GLN A 133 -12.17 -5.59 14.71
N ALA A 134 -11.13 -5.35 15.51
CA ALA A 134 -11.29 -4.92 16.90
C ALA A 134 -12.00 -3.56 17.01
N LEU A 135 -11.63 -2.59 16.17
CA LEU A 135 -12.33 -1.30 16.10
C LEU A 135 -13.78 -1.47 15.62
N GLY A 136 -14.03 -2.34 14.65
CA GLY A 136 -15.37 -2.68 14.17
C GLY A 136 -16.24 -3.35 15.24
N LEU A 137 -15.67 -4.27 16.05
CA LEU A 137 -16.35 -4.90 17.18
C LEU A 137 -16.64 -3.90 18.30
N LEU A 138 -15.70 -2.98 18.59
CA LEU A 138 -15.92 -1.90 19.55
C LEU A 138 -17.02 -0.94 19.08
N LEU A 139 -17.02 -0.55 17.80
CA LEU A 139 -18.07 0.29 17.20
C LEU A 139 -19.42 -0.43 17.17
N ALA A 140 -19.47 -1.70 16.80
CA ALA A 140 -20.69 -2.50 16.83
C ALA A 140 -21.26 -2.62 18.24
N ASN A 141 -20.41 -2.91 19.24
CA ASN A 141 -20.82 -2.94 20.65
C ASN A 141 -21.33 -1.56 21.12
N HIS A 142 -20.73 -0.48 20.64
CA HIS A 142 -21.16 0.87 20.99
C HIS A 142 -22.51 1.26 20.36
N LEU A 143 -22.76 0.84 19.12
CA LEU A 143 -24.04 1.06 18.43
C LEU A 143 -25.18 0.27 19.06
N VAL A 144 -24.94 -0.99 19.44
CA VAL A 144 -25.94 -1.82 20.15
C VAL A 144 -26.26 -1.21 21.51
N SER A 145 -25.23 -0.80 22.27
CA SER A 145 -25.41 -0.14 23.57
C SER A 145 -26.18 1.19 23.46
N ALA A 146 -25.94 1.99 22.41
CA ALA A 146 -26.65 3.24 22.17
C ALA A 146 -28.12 3.00 21.78
N LEU A 147 -28.40 1.95 21.01
CA LEU A 147 -29.76 1.56 20.65
C LEU A 147 -30.54 1.10 21.89
N ASP A 148 -29.92 0.26 22.73
CA ASP A 148 -30.51 -0.23 23.98
C ASP A 148 -30.77 0.93 24.95
N GLY A 149 -29.83 1.88 25.07
CA GLY A 149 -30.00 3.10 25.86
C GLY A 149 -31.15 3.97 25.36
N PHE A 150 -31.31 4.13 24.04
CA PHE A 150 -32.38 4.92 23.44
C PHE A 150 -33.76 4.27 23.59
N VAL A 151 -33.87 2.96 23.38
CA VAL A 151 -35.13 2.21 23.59
C VAL A 151 -35.53 2.25 25.06
N THR A 152 -34.57 2.05 25.96
CA THR A 152 -34.81 2.13 27.41
C THR A 152 -35.28 3.53 27.81
N ALA A 153 -34.63 4.58 27.32
CA ALA A 153 -35.04 5.97 27.57
C ALA A 153 -36.46 6.26 27.04
N ARG A 154 -36.81 5.76 25.85
CA ARG A 154 -38.14 5.95 25.26
C ARG A 154 -39.22 5.16 26.01
N VAL A 155 -38.93 3.93 26.44
CA VAL A 155 -39.85 3.13 27.26
C VAL A 155 -40.11 3.81 28.60
N HIS A 156 -39.08 4.33 29.27
CA HIS A 156 -39.25 5.12 30.49
C HIS A 156 -40.03 6.43 30.25
N ALA A 157 -39.78 7.12 29.13
CA ALA A 157 -40.53 8.34 28.80
C ALA A 157 -42.02 8.07 28.51
N VAL A 158 -42.34 6.98 27.81
CA VAL A 158 -43.74 6.58 27.52
C VAL A 158 -44.43 6.05 28.77
N ALA A 159 -43.73 5.29 29.62
CA ALA A 159 -44.25 4.85 30.91
C ALA A 159 -44.57 6.04 31.84
N ASN A 160 -43.68 7.05 31.89
CA ASN A 160 -43.93 8.30 32.64
C ASN A 160 -45.08 9.13 32.02
N SER A 161 -45.23 9.13 30.70
CA SER A 161 -46.31 9.85 30.02
C SER A 161 -47.69 9.18 30.22
N ARG A 162 -47.75 7.85 30.32
CA ARG A 162 -48.99 7.11 30.61
C ARG A 162 -49.45 7.30 32.06
N PHE A 163 -48.52 7.34 33.02
CA PHE A 163 -48.83 7.66 34.42
C PHE A 163 -49.42 9.06 34.60
N LEU A 164 -49.08 10.03 33.73
CA LEU A 164 -49.62 11.38 33.76
C LEU A 164 -51.02 11.51 33.11
N ILE A 165 -51.39 10.62 32.18
CA ILE A 165 -52.70 10.67 31.48
C ILE A 165 -53.80 9.94 32.27
N GLU A 166 -53.48 8.86 32.99
CA GLU A 166 -54.45 8.18 33.88
C GLU A 166 -54.88 9.07 35.07
N ALA A 167 -54.06 10.04 35.47
CA ALA A 167 -54.41 11.00 36.52
C ALA A 167 -55.40 12.10 36.08
N ARG A 168 -55.81 12.16 34.79
CA ARG A 168 -56.58 13.31 34.24
C ARG A 168 -57.86 12.92 33.49
N VAL A 169 -58.56 11.87 33.89
CA VAL A 169 -59.98 11.67 33.51
C VAL A 169 -60.88 12.10 34.68
N PRO A 170 -61.51 13.28 34.67
CA PRO A 170 -62.51 13.62 35.67
C PRO A 170 -63.83 12.91 35.34
N VAL A 171 -64.36 12.20 36.33
CA VAL A 171 -65.72 11.64 36.34
C VAL A 171 -66.72 12.80 36.30
N GLY A 172 -67.43 12.96 35.19
CA GLY A 172 -68.58 13.85 35.05
C GLY A 172 -69.88 13.07 35.22
N ARG A 173 -70.72 13.55 36.15
CA ARG A 173 -72.07 13.04 36.49
C ARG A 173 -73.08 13.21 35.36
#